data_AF-A0A936FV68-F1
#
_entry.id   AF-A0A936FV68-F1
#
_cell.length_a   1.000
_cell.length_b   1.000
_cell.length_c   1.000
_cell.angle_alpha   90.00
_cell.angle_beta   90.00
_cell.angle_gamma   90.00
#
_symmetry.space_group_name_H-M   'P 1'
#
loop_
_entity.id
_entity.type
_entity.pdbx_description
1 polymer ?
#
loop_
_entity_poly.entity_id
_entity_poly.type
_entity_poly.pdbx_seq_one_letter_code
_entity_poly.pdbx_strand_id
1 'polypeptide(L)'
;MNFFTSFFIFYWLRRLMNPIAGLVGAVLYSLLSLAPEASGYTIQAEHFITFYIAISFFLISKVYFQKNQEIISPKSRLISLLVSGFFLGFALMTKPNALFFIPAIAFPILMAYLQEKNIKTFFKDVLTWGVGAAIPVLLLLGIAVMKGAWTECWYWMVTYPKIM
;
A
#
# COMPACT_ATOMS: atom_id res chain seq x y z
N MET A 1 -2.88 2.57 -15.72
CA MET A 1 -2.74 2.36 -14.26
C MET A 1 -4.09 2.41 -13.53
N ASN A 2 -4.96 3.36 -13.87
CA ASN A 2 -6.28 3.50 -13.24
C ASN A 2 -7.18 2.26 -13.41
N PHE A 3 -7.15 1.61 -14.58
CA PHE A 3 -7.83 0.32 -14.80
C PHE A 3 -7.38 -0.76 -13.79
N PHE A 4 -6.08 -0.97 -13.62
CA PHE A 4 -5.57 -1.94 -12.65
C PHE A 4 -5.89 -1.55 -11.21
N THR A 5 -5.88 -0.26 -10.90
CA THR A 5 -6.26 0.24 -9.57
C THR A 5 -7.72 -0.09 -9.28
N SER A 6 -8.62 0.17 -10.23
CA SER A 6 -10.04 -0.19 -10.15
C SER A 6 -10.23 -1.70 -9.96
N PHE A 7 -9.45 -2.53 -10.67
CA PHE A 7 -9.43 -3.98 -10.49
C PHE A 7 -9.06 -4.38 -9.05
N PHE A 8 -7.99 -3.82 -8.46
CA PHE A 8 -7.63 -4.13 -7.08
C PHE A 8 -8.65 -3.61 -6.06
N ILE A 9 -9.23 -2.43 -6.29
CA ILE A 9 -10.32 -1.89 -5.48
C ILE A 9 -11.54 -2.84 -5.49
N PHE A 10 -11.92 -3.36 -6.66
CA PHE A 10 -13.00 -4.35 -6.77
C PHE A 10 -12.76 -5.53 -5.84
N TYR A 11 -11.59 -6.17 -5.93
CA TYR A 11 -11.30 -7.38 -5.14
C TYR A 11 -11.14 -7.09 -3.65
N TRP A 12 -10.58 -5.93 -3.31
CA TRP A 12 -10.47 -5.49 -1.92
C TRP A 12 -11.86 -5.33 -1.27
N LEU A 13 -12.73 -4.52 -1.88
CA LEU A 13 -14.07 -4.24 -1.37
C LEU A 13 -15.00 -5.45 -1.45
N ARG A 14 -14.87 -6.28 -2.50
CA ARG A 14 -15.58 -7.56 -2.62
C ARG A 14 -15.31 -8.48 -1.42
N ARG A 15 -14.07 -8.49 -0.94
CA ARG A 15 -13.65 -9.31 0.20
C ARG A 15 -14.09 -8.68 1.52
N LEU A 16 -13.94 -7.36 1.65
CA LEU A 16 -14.29 -6.62 2.87
C LEU A 16 -15.80 -6.64 3.15
N MET A 17 -16.62 -6.51 2.10
CA MET A 17 -18.07 -6.38 2.23
C MET A 17 -18.80 -7.43 1.38
N ASN A 18 -19.00 -7.17 0.09
CA ASN A 18 -19.71 -8.05 -0.84
C ASN A 18 -19.38 -7.68 -2.30
N PRO A 19 -19.70 -8.55 -3.29
CA PRO A 19 -19.38 -8.30 -4.69
C PRO A 19 -19.99 -7.01 -5.27
N ILE A 20 -21.17 -6.60 -4.77
CA ILE A 20 -21.84 -5.37 -5.23
C ILE A 20 -21.05 -4.15 -4.79
N ALA A 21 -20.62 -4.09 -3.53
CA ALA A 21 -19.76 -3.02 -3.00
C ALA A 21 -18.42 -2.96 -3.77
N GLY A 22 -17.86 -4.12 -4.13
CA GLY A 22 -16.70 -4.21 -5.02
C GLY A 22 -16.94 -3.54 -6.36
N LEU A 23 -18.04 -3.88 -7.03
CA LEU A 23 -18.39 -3.33 -8.34
C LEU A 23 -18.62 -1.82 -8.24
N VAL A 24 -19.42 -1.37 -7.27
CA VAL A 24 -19.71 0.05 -7.05
C VAL A 24 -18.42 0.82 -6.80
N GLY A 25 -17.54 0.35 -5.91
CA GLY A 25 -16.27 1.04 -5.63
C GLY A 25 -15.34 1.11 -6.84
N ALA A 26 -15.26 0.04 -7.63
CA ALA A 26 -14.46 0.02 -8.85
C ALA A 26 -15.00 0.98 -9.92
N VAL A 27 -16.31 1.04 -10.10
CA VAL A 27 -16.96 1.98 -11.04
C VAL A 27 -16.77 3.43 -10.58
N LEU A 28 -17.01 3.71 -9.30
CA LEU A 28 -16.82 5.05 -8.74
C LEU A 28 -15.37 5.53 -8.89
N TYR A 29 -14.39 4.67 -8.59
CA TYR A 29 -12.99 5.00 -8.82
C TYR A 29 -12.70 5.24 -10.30
N SER A 30 -13.19 4.39 -11.20
CA SER A 30 -12.98 4.55 -12.64
C SER A 30 -13.53 5.88 -13.14
N LEU A 31 -14.75 6.25 -12.74
CA LEU A 31 -15.38 7.53 -13.09
C LEU A 31 -14.57 8.72 -12.52
N LEU A 32 -14.21 8.66 -11.23
CA LEU A 32 -13.41 9.70 -10.59
C LEU A 32 -12.03 9.84 -11.26
N SER A 33 -11.42 8.72 -11.66
CA SER A 33 -10.12 8.70 -12.31
C SER A 33 -10.12 9.24 -13.75
N LEU A 34 -11.31 9.51 -14.32
CA LEU A 34 -11.50 10.17 -15.60
C LEU A 34 -11.96 11.63 -15.43
N ALA A 35 -12.32 12.03 -14.21
CA ALA A 35 -12.78 13.37 -13.92
C ALA A 35 -11.67 14.40 -14.22
N PRO A 36 -11.98 15.51 -14.93
CA PRO A 36 -11.01 16.56 -15.22
C PRO A 36 -10.37 17.14 -13.95
N GLU A 37 -11.14 17.25 -12.86
CA GLU A 37 -10.69 17.79 -11.57
C GLU A 37 -9.64 16.89 -10.90
N ALA A 38 -9.72 15.58 -11.14
CA ALA A 38 -8.74 14.60 -10.68
C ALA A 38 -7.55 14.46 -11.65
N SER A 39 -7.47 15.33 -12.67
CA SER A 39 -6.44 15.30 -13.71
C SER A 39 -6.29 13.90 -14.34
N GLY A 40 -7.41 13.22 -14.54
CA GLY A 40 -7.48 11.80 -14.91
C GLY A 40 -6.74 11.40 -16.19
N TYR A 41 -6.56 12.36 -17.10
CA TYR A 41 -5.86 12.18 -18.38
C TYR A 41 -4.37 12.54 -18.33
N THR A 42 -3.87 12.98 -17.18
CA THR A 42 -2.45 13.34 -17.00
C THR A 42 -1.69 12.24 -16.28
N ILE A 43 -0.41 12.10 -16.58
CA ILE A 43 0.49 11.23 -15.82
C ILE A 43 0.88 11.98 -14.55
N GLN A 44 0.14 11.71 -13.46
CA GLN A 44 0.41 12.23 -12.12
C GLN A 44 0.88 11.13 -11.18
N ALA A 45 1.75 11.52 -10.24
CA ALA A 45 2.29 10.64 -9.21
C ALA A 45 1.18 10.06 -8.30
N GLU A 46 0.08 10.79 -8.14
CA GLU A 46 -1.12 10.42 -7.39
C GLU A 46 -1.70 9.09 -7.87
N HIS A 47 -1.76 8.88 -9.19
CA HIS A 47 -2.25 7.62 -9.76
C HIS A 47 -1.34 6.43 -9.40
N PHE A 48 -0.04 6.66 -9.20
CA PHE A 48 0.91 5.60 -8.79
C PHE A 48 0.71 5.25 -7.32
N ILE A 49 0.52 6.26 -6.48
CA ILE A 49 0.22 6.06 -5.05
C ILE A 49 -1.08 5.26 -4.89
N THR A 50 -2.17 5.67 -5.54
CA THR A 50 -3.45 4.97 -5.44
C THR A 50 -3.34 3.53 -5.92
N PHE A 51 -2.60 3.28 -7.01
CA PHE A 51 -2.34 1.93 -7.50
C PHE A 51 -1.60 1.06 -6.48
N TYR A 52 -0.49 1.53 -5.93
CA TYR A 52 0.30 0.78 -4.96
C TYR A 52 -0.47 0.54 -3.65
N ILE A 53 -1.21 1.55 -3.17
CA ILE A 53 -2.05 1.44 -1.99
C ILE A 53 -3.20 0.44 -2.21
N ALA A 54 -3.84 0.44 -3.38
CA ALA A 54 -4.90 -0.52 -3.71
C ALA A 54 -4.40 -1.97 -3.70
N ILE A 55 -3.19 -2.22 -4.21
CA ILE A 55 -2.56 -3.56 -4.12
C ILE A 55 -2.29 -3.92 -2.66
N SER A 56 -1.74 -2.98 -1.88
CA SER A 56 -1.44 -3.20 -0.47
C SER A 56 -2.71 -3.57 0.33
N PHE A 57 -3.82 -2.86 0.10
CA PHE A 57 -5.13 -3.16 0.68
C PHE A 57 -5.70 -4.51 0.22
N PHE A 58 -5.60 -4.82 -1.07
CA PHE A 58 -6.04 -6.13 -1.56
C PHE A 58 -5.27 -7.28 -0.88
N LEU A 59 -3.95 -7.17 -0.76
CA LEU A 59 -3.11 -8.22 -0.17
C LEU A 59 -3.33 -8.35 1.34
N ILE A 60 -3.43 -7.24 2.09
CA ILE A 60 -3.74 -7.29 3.52
C ILE A 60 -5.14 -7.89 3.73
N SER A 61 -6.08 -7.60 2.82
CA SER A 61 -7.42 -8.16 2.91
C SER A 61 -7.46 -9.67 2.78
N LYS A 62 -6.59 -10.24 1.94
CA LYS A 62 -6.45 -11.69 1.74
C LYS A 62 -5.98 -12.40 3.02
N VAL A 63 -5.22 -11.71 3.86
CA VAL A 63 -4.70 -12.27 5.12
C VAL A 63 -5.74 -12.26 6.23
N TYR A 64 -6.49 -11.17 6.38
CA TYR A 64 -7.32 -10.94 7.57
C TYR A 64 -8.83 -11.01 7.35
N PHE A 65 -9.30 -10.85 6.11
CA PHE A 65 -10.74 -10.89 5.79
C PHE A 65 -11.06 -12.16 4.98
N GLN A 66 -10.65 -13.31 5.51
CA GLN A 66 -10.95 -14.60 4.90
C GLN A 66 -12.43 -14.92 5.04
N LYS A 67 -13.04 -15.43 3.97
CA LYS A 67 -14.35 -16.07 4.05
C LYS A 67 -14.18 -17.50 4.54
N ASN A 68 -15.16 -18.04 5.26
CA ASN A 68 -15.15 -19.31 6.02
C ASN A 68 -14.60 -20.59 5.31
N GLN A 69 -14.20 -20.53 4.04
CA GLN A 69 -13.60 -21.65 3.28
C GLN A 69 -12.18 -21.37 2.76
N GLU A 70 -11.65 -20.15 2.89
CA GLU A 70 -10.31 -19.80 2.41
C GLU A 70 -9.25 -20.10 3.49
N ILE A 71 -8.71 -21.32 3.52
CA ILE A 71 -7.53 -21.62 4.34
C ILE A 71 -6.29 -21.06 3.63
N ILE A 72 -5.67 -20.03 4.20
CA ILE A 72 -4.40 -19.52 3.66
C ILE A 72 -3.22 -20.30 4.23
N SER A 73 -2.32 -20.74 3.35
CA SER A 73 -1.09 -21.39 3.79
C SER A 73 -0.19 -20.38 4.53
N PRO A 74 0.61 -20.81 5.52
CA PRO A 74 1.48 -19.91 6.28
C PRO A 74 2.49 -19.19 5.38
N LYS A 75 2.97 -19.86 4.32
CA LYS A 75 3.83 -19.25 3.30
C LYS A 75 3.10 -18.16 2.51
N SER A 76 1.84 -18.40 2.12
CA SER A 76 1.04 -17.41 1.39
C SER A 76 0.68 -16.21 2.27
N ARG A 77 0.43 -16.41 3.57
CA ARG A 77 0.26 -15.32 4.54
C ARG A 77 1.50 -14.43 4.58
N LEU A 78 2.67 -15.03 4.79
CA LEU A 78 3.95 -14.30 4.89
C LEU A 78 4.25 -13.52 3.61
N ILE A 79 4.08 -14.15 2.45
CA ILE A 79 4.27 -13.48 1.15
C ILE A 79 3.27 -12.32 1.00
N SER A 80 2.00 -12.50 1.37
CA SER A 80 1.00 -11.44 1.23
C SER A 80 1.31 -10.25 2.13
N LEU A 81 1.79 -10.47 3.36
CA LEU A 81 2.23 -9.41 4.26
C LEU A 81 3.46 -8.68 3.72
N LEU A 82 4.50 -9.41 3.31
CA LEU A 82 5.71 -8.82 2.73
C LEU A 82 5.40 -7.99 1.48
N VAL A 83 4.63 -8.55 0.55
CA VAL A 83 4.31 -7.89 -0.71
C VAL A 83 3.35 -6.71 -0.48
N SER A 84 2.41 -6.82 0.47
CA SER A 84 1.57 -5.69 0.89
C SER A 84 2.42 -4.52 1.41
N GLY A 85 3.40 -4.81 2.29
CA GLY A 85 4.35 -3.82 2.78
C GLY A 85 5.21 -3.24 1.66
N PHE A 86 5.74 -4.08 0.78
CA PHE A 86 6.55 -3.67 -0.37
C PHE A 86 5.83 -2.66 -1.27
N PHE A 87 4.55 -2.86 -1.57
CA PHE A 87 3.79 -1.86 -2.32
C PHE A 87 3.54 -0.58 -1.52
N LEU A 88 3.34 -0.64 -0.20
CA LEU A 88 3.32 0.57 0.63
C LEU A 88 4.66 1.32 0.56
N GLY A 89 5.80 0.62 0.59
CA GLY A 89 7.12 1.23 0.44
C GLY A 89 7.26 2.00 -0.89
N PHE A 90 6.77 1.45 -1.99
CA PHE A 90 6.71 2.17 -3.28
C PHE A 90 5.80 3.39 -3.24
N ALA A 91 4.66 3.32 -2.56
CA ALA A 91 3.78 4.47 -2.38
C ALA A 91 4.49 5.61 -1.62
N LEU A 92 5.22 5.27 -0.55
CA LEU A 92 6.00 6.24 0.25
C LEU A 92 7.12 6.88 -0.57
N MET A 93 7.79 6.12 -1.43
CA MET A 93 8.83 6.66 -2.33
C MET A 93 8.27 7.53 -3.44
N THR A 94 7.00 7.34 -3.80
CA THR A 94 6.34 8.18 -4.81
C THR A 94 6.02 9.56 -4.26
N LYS A 95 5.32 9.63 -3.11
CA LYS A 95 5.16 10.88 -2.34
C LYS A 95 5.08 10.57 -0.84
N PRO A 96 5.70 11.40 0.03
CA PRO A 96 5.63 11.23 1.49
C PRO A 96 4.21 11.20 2.06
N ASN A 97 3.25 11.87 1.40
CA ASN A 97 1.84 11.88 1.82
C ASN A 97 1.21 10.48 1.86
N ALA A 98 1.81 9.47 1.21
CA ALA A 98 1.36 8.09 1.34
C ALA A 98 1.45 7.55 2.79
N LEU A 99 2.20 8.22 3.68
CA LEU A 99 2.25 7.95 5.13
C LEU A 99 0.86 7.89 5.77
N PHE A 100 -0.09 8.70 5.30
CA PHE A 100 -1.45 8.73 5.85
C PHE A 100 -2.24 7.43 5.63
N PHE A 101 -1.80 6.55 4.72
CA PHE A 101 -2.42 5.23 4.51
C PHE A 101 -1.88 4.14 5.44
N ILE A 102 -0.76 4.38 6.15
CA ILE A 102 -0.17 3.39 7.07
C ILE A 102 -1.18 2.93 8.14
N PRO A 103 -1.88 3.83 8.86
CA PRO A 103 -2.84 3.40 9.87
C PRO A 103 -3.97 2.56 9.28
N ALA A 104 -4.47 2.92 8.10
CA ALA A 104 -5.55 2.19 7.43
C ALA A 104 -5.14 0.78 7.01
N ILE A 105 -3.91 0.60 6.51
CA ILE A 105 -3.40 -0.72 6.11
C ILE A 105 -2.99 -1.55 7.32
N ALA A 106 -2.47 -0.94 8.39
CA ALA A 106 -2.07 -1.63 9.61
C ALA A 106 -3.27 -2.02 10.50
N PHE A 107 -4.41 -1.35 10.33
CA PHE A 107 -5.62 -1.57 11.14
C PHE A 107 -6.07 -3.04 11.23
N PRO A 108 -6.10 -3.84 10.15
CA PRO A 108 -6.46 -5.27 10.23
C PRO A 108 -5.51 -6.08 11.11
N ILE A 109 -4.21 -5.74 11.14
CA ILE A 109 -3.22 -6.40 12.01
C ILE A 109 -3.53 -6.11 13.47
N LEU A 110 -3.86 -4.85 13.78
CA LEU A 110 -4.28 -4.45 15.12
C LEU A 110 -5.58 -5.14 15.54
N MET A 111 -6.57 -5.22 14.66
CA MET A 111 -7.84 -5.90 14.96
C MET A 111 -7.63 -7.40 15.24
N ALA A 112 -6.77 -8.07 14.47
CA ALA A 112 -6.42 -9.46 14.71
C ALA A 112 -5.75 -9.65 16.09
N TYR A 113 -4.87 -8.72 16.48
CA TYR A 113 -4.32 -8.72 17.83
C TYR A 113 -5.39 -8.54 18.91
N LEU A 114 -6.34 -7.62 18.73
CA LEU A 114 -7.41 -7.39 19.72
C LEU A 114 -8.32 -8.62 19.89
N GLN A 115 -8.50 -9.41 18.82
CA GLN A 115 -9.30 -10.64 18.85
C GLN A 115 -8.54 -11.82 19.47
N GLU A 116 -7.31 -12.10 19.02
CA GLU A 116 -6.54 -13.26 19.46
C GLU A 116 -5.72 -13.01 20.74
N LYS A 117 -5.52 -11.73 21.09
CA LYS A 117 -4.63 -11.26 22.18
C LYS A 117 -3.21 -11.84 22.13
N ASN A 118 -2.75 -12.24 20.94
CA ASN A 118 -1.45 -12.87 20.73
C ASN A 118 -0.39 -11.85 20.31
N ILE A 119 0.36 -11.34 21.29
CA ILE A 119 1.38 -10.32 21.06
C ILE A 119 2.53 -10.81 20.17
N LYS A 120 2.86 -12.11 20.20
CA LYS A 120 3.95 -12.68 19.37
C LYS A 120 3.57 -12.65 17.90
N THR A 121 2.33 -13.06 17.57
CA THR A 121 1.81 -12.99 16.21
C THR A 121 1.72 -11.55 15.72
N PHE A 122 1.25 -10.64 16.58
CA PHE A 122 1.19 -9.21 16.27
C PHE A 122 2.57 -8.66 15.86
N PHE A 123 3.60 -8.82 16.70
CA PHE A 123 4.94 -8.33 16.38
C PHE A 123 5.52 -9.00 15.14
N LYS A 124 5.28 -10.31 14.95
CA LYS A 124 5.73 -11.02 13.75
C LYS A 124 5.11 -10.43 12.49
N ASP A 125 3.81 -10.17 12.49
CA ASP A 125 3.10 -9.66 11.32
C ASP A 125 3.45 -8.20 11.04
N VAL A 126 3.56 -7.35 12.08
CA VAL A 126 4.03 -5.96 11.97
C VAL A 126 5.45 -5.91 11.42
N LEU A 127 6.37 -6.74 11.95
CA LEU A 127 7.75 -6.80 11.46
C LEU A 127 7.82 -7.31 10.03
N THR A 128 7.07 -8.37 9.71
CA THR A 128 7.04 -8.94 8.35
C THR A 128 6.54 -7.91 7.34
N TRP A 129 5.44 -7.21 7.66
CA TRP A 129 4.90 -6.15 6.82
C TRP A 129 5.84 -4.94 6.74
N GLY A 130 6.41 -4.51 7.87
CA GLY A 130 7.36 -3.40 7.95
C GLY A 130 8.66 -3.66 7.17
N VAL A 131 9.20 -4.88 7.23
CA VAL A 131 10.33 -5.31 6.39
C VAL A 131 9.97 -5.19 4.92
N GLY A 132 8.77 -5.61 4.53
CA GLY A 132 8.25 -5.40 3.18
C GLY A 132 8.34 -3.93 2.76
N ALA A 133 7.81 -3.01 3.58
CA ALA A 133 7.80 -1.57 3.31
C ALA A 133 9.18 -0.93 3.28
N ALA A 134 10.14 -1.45 4.05
CA ALA A 134 11.52 -0.96 4.04
C ALA A 134 12.27 -1.31 2.74
N ILE A 135 11.94 -2.42 2.07
CA ILE A 135 12.70 -2.90 0.89
C ILE A 135 12.81 -1.84 -0.22
N PRO A 136 11.72 -1.25 -0.77
CA PRO A 136 11.84 -0.26 -1.83
C PRO A 136 12.63 0.98 -1.39
N VAL A 137 12.44 1.41 -0.14
CA VAL A 137 13.13 2.57 0.43
C VAL A 137 14.63 2.32 0.49
N LEU A 138 15.05 1.21 1.08
CA LEU A 138 16.45 0.83 1.22
C LEU A 138 17.11 0.60 -0.14
N LEU A 139 16.40 0.00 -1.10
CA LEU A 139 16.90 -0.18 -2.46
C LEU A 139 17.19 1.16 -3.13
N LEU A 140 16.26 2.11 -3.03
CA LEU A 140 16.42 3.42 -3.67
C LEU A 140 17.51 4.25 -3.00
N LEU A 141 17.59 4.25 -1.67
CA LEU A 141 18.69 4.88 -0.94
C LEU A 141 20.03 4.23 -1.27
N GLY A 142 20.09 2.90 -1.38
CA GLY A 142 21.29 2.17 -1.80
C GLY A 142 21.76 2.59 -3.19
N ILE A 143 20.84 2.70 -4.15
CA ILE A 143 21.14 3.19 -5.51
C ILE A 143 21.67 4.63 -5.46
N ALA A 144 21.05 5.50 -4.68
CA ALA A 144 21.49 6.90 -4.54
C ALA A 144 22.91 7.00 -3.99
N VAL A 145 23.24 6.21 -2.96
CA VAL A 145 24.60 6.14 -2.39
C VAL A 145 25.60 5.60 -3.42
N MET A 146 25.26 4.51 -4.12
CA MET A 146 26.13 3.93 -5.16
C MET A 146 26.40 4.89 -6.31
N LYS A 147 25.47 5.81 -6.60
CA LYS A 147 25.61 6.85 -7.64
C LYS A 147 26.30 8.12 -7.13
N GLY A 148 26.69 8.19 -5.86
CA GLY A 148 27.25 9.40 -5.26
C GLY A 148 26.25 10.55 -5.12
N ALA A 149 24.94 10.27 -5.28
CA ALA A 149 23.86 11.26 -5.23
C ALA A 149 23.32 11.48 -3.81
N TRP A 150 24.01 11.00 -2.77
CA TRP A 150 23.55 11.09 -1.39
C TRP A 150 23.33 12.53 -0.93
N THR A 151 24.26 13.44 -1.26
CA THR A 151 24.16 14.86 -0.89
C THR A 151 22.94 15.51 -1.51
N GLU A 152 22.67 15.23 -2.79
CA GLU A 152 21.50 15.71 -3.51
C GLU A 152 20.20 15.15 -2.91
N CYS A 153 20.14 13.84 -2.69
CA CYS A 153 18.99 13.21 -2.04
C CYS A 153 18.73 13.80 -0.64
N TRP A 154 19.77 14.00 0.16
CA TRP A 154 19.65 14.59 1.50
C TRP A 154 19.16 16.04 1.43
N TYR A 155 19.67 16.82 0.48
CA TYR A 155 19.21 18.18 0.22
C TYR A 155 17.69 18.19 -0.04
N TRP A 156 17.20 17.37 -0.97
CA TRP A 156 15.77 17.31 -1.29
C TRP A 156 14.88 16.72 -0.18
N MET A 157 15.41 15.81 0.65
CA MET A 157 14.63 15.21 1.74
C MET A 157 14.50 16.10 2.97
N VAL A 158 15.56 16.83 3.33
CA VAL A 158 15.65 17.54 4.62
C VAL A 158 15.72 19.05 4.45
N THR A 159 16.44 19.50 3.41
CA THR A 159 16.79 20.90 3.21
C THR A 159 15.87 21.49 2.17
N TYR A 160 14.61 21.73 2.55
CA TYR A 160 13.63 22.39 1.67
C TYR A 160 14.27 23.59 0.97
N PRO A 161 14.18 23.72 -0.37
CA PRO A 161 14.74 24.88 -1.06
C PRO A 161 14.06 26.12 -0.50
N LYS A 162 14.84 26.99 0.14
CA LYS A 162 14.37 28.32 0.52
C LYS A 162 14.13 29.05 -0.79
N ILE A 163 12.87 29.36 -1.07
CA ILE A 163 12.50 30.20 -2.21
C ILE A 163 13.28 31.51 -2.02
N MET A 164 14.17 31.80 -2.96
CA MET A 164 14.91 33.07 -3.04
C MET A 164 14.03 34.10 -3.72
#